data_AF-A0A961ISD3-F1
#
_entry.id   AF-A0A961ISD3-F1
#
_cell.length_a   1.000
_cell.length_b   1.000
_cell.length_c   1.000
_cell.angle_alpha   90.00
_cell.angle_beta   90.00
_cell.angle_gamma   90.00
#
_symmetry.space_group_name_H-M   'P 1'
#
loop_
_entity.id
_entity.type
_entity.pdbx_description
1 polymer ?
#
loop_
_entity_poly.entity_id
_entity_poly.type
_entity_poly.pdbx_seq_one_letter_code
_entity_poly.pdbx_strand_id
1 'polypeptide(L)'
;MTPGRLLFLILLATAVGSLAAMRLWTIPALKQATGGLDVFDVLISGYSRDYVALYTDVLGDDARALYLGAHRALDTLFAVALTGTLAVGSYLLAERWSLVLALALG
;
A
#
# COMPACT_ATOMS: atom_id res chain seq x y z
N MET A 1 20.12 -17.88 -6.12
CA MET A 1 19.15 -16.79 -6.38
C MET A 1 19.96 -15.51 -6.61
N THR A 2 19.70 -14.73 -7.66
CA THR A 2 20.48 -13.49 -7.91
C THR A 2 20.09 -12.41 -6.89
N PRO A 3 20.98 -11.46 -6.57
CA PRO A 3 20.67 -10.36 -5.64
C PRO A 3 19.42 -9.56 -6.06
N GLY A 4 19.26 -9.27 -7.36
CA GLY A 4 18.07 -8.57 -7.88
C GLY A 4 16.77 -9.36 -7.68
N ARG A 5 16.78 -10.68 -7.89
CA ARG A 5 15.61 -11.54 -7.62
C ARG A 5 15.30 -11.63 -6.13
N LEU A 6 16.31 -11.68 -5.27
CA LEU A 6 16.13 -11.65 -3.82
C LEU A 6 15.50 -10.31 -3.38
N LEU A 7 16.03 -9.19 -3.86
CA LEU A 7 15.49 -7.86 -3.58
C LEU A 7 14.03 -7.74 -4.04
N PHE A 8 13.72 -8.19 -5.26
CA PHE A 8 12.35 -8.24 -5.77
C PHE A 8 11.41 -9.03 -4.87
N LEU A 9 11.81 -10.24 -4.45
CA LEU A 9 10.99 -11.09 -3.59
C LEU A 9 10.78 -10.48 -2.20
N ILE A 10 11.80 -9.84 -1.62
CA ILE A 10 11.68 -9.14 -0.34
C ILE A 10 10.68 -7.99 -0.46
N LEU A 11 10.83 -7.13 -1.46
CA LEU A 11 9.93 -5.99 -1.68
C LEU A 11 8.49 -6.46 -1.93
N LEU A 12 8.31 -7.49 -2.75
CA LEU A 12 6.99 -8.06 -3.02
C LEU A 12 6.37 -8.63 -1.75
N ALA A 13 7.13 -9.40 -0.97
CA ALA A 13 6.65 -9.95 0.30
C ALA A 13 6.29 -8.85 1.30
N THR A 14 7.08 -7.78 1.38
CA THR A 14 6.81 -6.61 2.22
C THR A 14 5.53 -5.89 1.78
N ALA A 15 5.33 -5.69 0.48
CA ALA A 15 4.11 -5.06 -0.05
C ALA A 15 2.87 -5.92 0.26
N VAL A 16 2.91 -7.21 -0.06
CA VAL A 16 1.80 -8.14 0.20
C VAL A 16 1.53 -8.28 1.70
N GLY A 17 2.58 -8.38 2.52
CA GLY A 17 2.46 -8.47 3.98
C GLY A 17 1.83 -7.21 4.59
N SER A 18 2.25 -6.03 4.13
CA SER A 18 1.68 -4.75 4.59
C SER A 18 0.21 -4.63 4.18
N LEU A 19 -0.12 -4.99 2.94
CA LEU A 19 -1.50 -5.01 2.45
C LEU A 19 -2.38 -5.98 3.26
N ALA A 20 -1.89 -7.20 3.51
CA ALA A 20 -2.59 -8.20 4.29
C ALA A 20 -2.81 -7.72 5.74
N ALA A 21 -1.79 -7.17 6.37
CA ALA A 21 -1.89 -6.58 7.71
C ALA A 21 -2.96 -5.48 7.76
N MET A 22 -2.98 -4.58 6.76
CA MET A 22 -4.01 -3.54 6.71
C MET A 22 -5.42 -4.12 6.56
N ARG A 23 -5.61 -5.08 5.63
CA ARG A 23 -6.92 -5.68 5.33
C ARG A 23 -7.47 -6.54 6.46
N LEU A 24 -6.60 -7.22 7.22
CA LEU A 24 -7.01 -8.16 8.26
C LEU A 24 -7.02 -7.55 9.66
N TRP A 25 -6.33 -6.42 9.88
CA TRP A 25 -6.20 -5.82 11.20
C TRP A 25 -6.65 -4.35 11.24
N THR A 26 -5.89 -3.43 10.64
CA THR A 26 -6.11 -2.00 10.89
C THR A 26 -7.40 -1.50 10.24
N ILE A 27 -7.70 -1.90 9.01
CA ILE A 27 -8.91 -1.47 8.29
C ILE A 27 -10.18 -1.95 9.02
N PRO A 28 -10.34 -3.24 9.38
CA PRO A 28 -11.49 -3.69 10.15
C PRO A 28 -11.64 -2.97 11.50
N ALA A 29 -10.53 -2.77 12.23
CA ALA A 29 -10.56 -2.09 13.52
C ALA A 29 -11.00 -0.62 13.40
N LEU A 30 -10.47 0.11 12.40
CA LEU A 30 -10.86 1.49 12.12
C LEU A 30 -12.33 1.58 11.68
N LYS A 31 -12.77 0.67 10.82
CA LYS A 31 -14.16 0.59 10.37
C LYS A 31 -15.12 0.29 11.52
N GLN A 32 -14.72 -0.55 12.47
CA GLN A 32 -15.51 -0.82 13.66
C GLN A 32 -15.60 0.41 14.56
N ALA A 33 -14.49 1.12 14.77
CA ALA A 33 -14.45 2.33 15.60
C ALA A 33 -15.34 3.46 15.05
N THR A 34 -15.45 3.60 13.73
CA THR A 34 -16.24 4.65 13.08
C THR A 34 -17.70 4.26 12.80
N GLY A 35 -18.18 3.14 13.34
CA GLY A 35 -19.56 2.67 13.10
C GLY A 35 -19.80 2.19 11.66
N GLY A 36 -18.75 1.83 10.93
CA GLY A 36 -18.84 1.25 9.58
C GLY A 36 -18.33 2.17 8.47
N LEU A 37 -17.77 3.34 8.79
CA LEU A 37 -17.16 4.20 7.76
C LEU A 37 -15.88 3.58 7.22
N ASP A 38 -15.72 3.67 5.91
CA ASP A 38 -14.51 3.24 5.22
C ASP A 38 -13.34 4.20 5.46
N VAL A 39 -12.13 3.66 5.48
CA VAL A 39 -10.90 4.45 5.63
C VAL A 39 -10.62 5.25 4.36
N PHE A 40 -9.96 6.41 4.47
CA PHE A 40 -9.73 7.29 3.33
C PHE A 40 -9.07 6.61 2.12
N ASP A 41 -8.10 5.72 2.35
CA ASP A 41 -7.29 5.12 1.29
C ASP A 41 -8.04 4.08 0.44
N VAL A 42 -9.20 3.59 0.91
CA VAL A 42 -10.06 2.69 0.12
C VAL A 42 -11.09 3.45 -0.72
N LEU A 43 -11.27 4.75 -0.48
CA LEU A 43 -12.20 5.62 -1.21
C LEU A 43 -11.55 6.13 -2.50
N ILE A 44 -11.39 5.24 -3.48
CA ILE A 44 -10.73 5.52 -4.76
C ILE A 44 -11.38 6.70 -5.52
N SER A 45 -12.69 6.91 -5.33
CA SER A 45 -13.43 8.04 -5.92
C SER A 45 -13.20 9.39 -5.21
N GLY A 46 -12.43 9.40 -4.13
CA GLY A 46 -12.29 10.53 -3.21
C GLY A 46 -13.40 10.57 -2.15
N TYR A 47 -13.35 11.63 -1.33
CA TYR A 47 -14.27 11.86 -0.20
C TYR A 47 -14.61 13.34 -0.06
N SER A 48 -15.78 13.65 0.49
CA SER A 48 -16.23 15.03 0.72
C SER A 48 -15.66 15.61 2.02
N ARG A 49 -15.75 16.93 2.19
CA ARG A 49 -15.39 17.57 3.48
C ARG A 49 -16.28 17.10 4.62
N ASP A 50 -17.58 16.92 4.36
CA ASP A 50 -18.53 16.44 5.36
C ASP A 50 -18.18 15.02 5.83
N TYR A 51 -17.68 14.18 4.92
CA TYR A 51 -17.19 12.85 5.26
C TYR A 51 -15.98 12.91 6.19
N VAL A 52 -15.02 13.80 5.92
CA VAL A 52 -13.83 13.98 6.78
C VAL A 52 -14.24 14.46 8.17
N ALA A 53 -15.16 15.43 8.25
CA ALA A 53 -15.65 15.94 9.52
C ALA A 53 -16.34 14.84 10.34
N LEU A 54 -17.27 14.10 9.72
CA LEU A 54 -17.95 12.97 10.35
C LEU A 54 -16.95 11.90 10.79
N TYR A 55 -16.05 11.47 9.90
CA TYR A 55 -15.06 10.43 10.19
C TYR A 55 -14.19 10.81 11.39
N THR A 56 -13.73 12.07 11.43
CA THR A 56 -12.86 12.56 12.52
C THR A 56 -13.60 12.69 13.85
N ASP A 57 -14.89 13.04 13.81
CA ASP A 57 -15.76 13.15 15.00
C ASP A 57 -16.00 11.77 15.65
N VAL A 58 -16.23 10.73 14.84
CA VAL A 58 -16.58 9.39 15.33
C VAL A 58 -15.38 8.47 15.59
N LEU A 59 -14.18 8.80 15.11
CA LEU A 59 -13.01 7.92 15.17
C LEU A 59 -12.55 7.61 16.61
N GLY A 60 -12.70 8.57 17.53
CA GLY A 60 -12.18 8.47 18.90
C GLY A 60 -10.64 8.45 18.97
N ASP A 61 -10.10 8.66 20.18
CA ASP A 61 -8.66 8.85 20.38
C ASP A 61 -7.83 7.57 20.11
N ASP A 62 -8.31 6.41 20.55
CA ASP A 62 -7.61 5.14 20.37
C ASP A 62 -7.50 4.74 18.89
N ALA A 63 -8.58 4.85 18.13
CA ALA A 63 -8.56 4.53 16.71
C ALA A 63 -7.79 5.59 15.91
N ARG A 64 -7.77 6.85 16.37
CA ARG A 64 -6.89 7.88 15.80
C ARG A 64 -5.42 7.55 16.02
N ALA A 65 -5.03 7.05 17.19
CA ALA A 65 -3.67 6.58 17.44
C ALA A 65 -3.32 5.36 16.56
N LEU A 66 -4.26 4.44 16.36
CA LEU A 66 -4.10 3.32 15.42
C LEU A 66 -3.91 3.82 13.97
N TYR A 67 -4.71 4.80 13.54
CA TYR A 67 -4.66 5.39 12.19
C TYR A 67 -3.32 6.08 11.93
N LEU A 68 -2.91 6.98 12.82
CA LEU A 68 -1.68 7.78 12.66
C LEU A 68 -0.41 6.99 12.98
N GLY A 69 -0.53 5.89 13.72
CA GLY A 69 0.56 5.00 14.08
C GLY A 69 0.70 3.83 13.11
N ALA A 70 0.13 2.69 13.48
CA ALA A 70 0.33 1.43 12.76
C ALA A 70 -0.22 1.46 11.33
N HIS A 71 -1.41 2.02 11.13
CA HIS A 71 -2.01 2.06 9.79
C HIS A 71 -1.18 2.92 8.83
N ARG A 72 -0.83 4.15 9.23
CA ARG A 72 0.05 5.03 8.43
C ARG A 72 1.40 4.39 8.11
N ALA A 73 1.99 3.69 9.09
CA ALA A 73 3.27 3.02 8.89
C ALA A 73 3.16 1.87 7.86
N LEU A 74 2.11 1.04 7.97
CA LEU A 74 1.83 -0.03 7.02
C LEU A 74 1.55 0.51 5.61
N ASP A 75 0.81 1.61 5.50
CA ASP A 75 0.46 2.21 4.22
C ASP A 75 1.70 2.81 3.52
N THR A 76 2.57 3.48 4.29
CA THR A 76 3.87 3.96 3.79
C THR A 76 4.75 2.79 3.33
N LEU A 77 4.83 1.73 4.13
CA LEU A 77 5.62 0.54 3.81
C LEU A 77 5.10 -0.15 2.54
N PHE A 78 3.77 -0.25 2.39
CA PHE A 78 3.13 -0.76 1.19
C PHE A 78 3.50 0.06 -0.04
N ALA A 79 3.33 1.40 0.00
CA ALA A 79 3.61 2.28 -1.12
C ALA A 79 5.08 2.20 -1.58
N VAL A 80 6.02 2.23 -0.63
CA VAL A 80 7.47 2.13 -0.92
C VAL A 80 7.81 0.76 -1.48
N ALA A 81 7.33 -0.32 -0.84
CA ALA A 81 7.64 -1.69 -1.26
C ALA A 81 7.04 -2.03 -2.62
N LEU A 82 5.80 -1.60 -2.91
CA LEU A 82 5.17 -1.79 -4.20
C LEU A 82 5.91 -1.03 -5.29
N THR A 83 6.26 0.24 -5.05
CA THR A 83 7.05 1.04 -5.99
C THR A 83 8.39 0.38 -6.29
N GLY A 84 9.10 -0.07 -5.26
CA GLY A 84 10.35 -0.82 -5.42
C GLY A 84 10.17 -2.12 -6.19
N THR A 85 9.10 -2.87 -5.92
CA THR A 85 8.76 -4.11 -6.62
C THR A 85 8.59 -3.88 -8.11
N LEU A 86 7.84 -2.83 -8.48
CA LEU A 86 7.62 -2.45 -9.87
C LEU A 86 8.92 -2.01 -10.53
N ALA A 87 9.70 -1.13 -9.90
CA ALA A 87 10.97 -0.65 -10.44
C ALA A 87 11.98 -1.78 -10.69
N VAL A 88 12.21 -2.63 -9.69
CA VAL A 88 13.14 -3.76 -9.80
C VAL A 88 12.61 -4.81 -10.79
N GLY A 89 11.31 -5.09 -10.76
CA GLY A 89 10.66 -6.01 -11.69
C GLY A 89 10.82 -5.56 -13.15
N SER A 90 10.56 -4.28 -13.42
CA SER A 90 10.75 -3.67 -14.73
C SER A 90 12.21 -3.71 -15.19
N TYR A 91 13.16 -3.41 -14.29
CA TYR A 91 14.59 -3.50 -14.60
C TYR A 91 15.01 -4.93 -14.98
N LEU A 92 14.66 -5.93 -14.17
CA LEU A 92 14.99 -7.33 -14.43
C LEU A 92 14.33 -7.85 -15.71
N LEU A 93 13.12 -7.38 -16.02
CA LEU A 93 12.44 -7.71 -17.26
C LEU A 93 13.16 -7.08 -18.46
N ALA A 94 13.53 -5.80 -18.38
CA ALA A 94 14.26 -5.11 -19.43
C ALA A 94 15.64 -5.73 -19.69
N GLU A 95 16.36 -6.14 -18.65
CA GLU A 95 17.65 -6.85 -18.77
C GLU A 95 17.50 -8.15 -19.58
N ARG A 96 16.44 -8.92 -19.29
CA ARG A 96 16.14 -10.18 -19.98
C ARG A 96 15.71 -10.00 -21.45
N TRP A 97 14.99 -8.92 -21.75
CA TRP A 97 14.40 -8.67 -23.08
C TRP A 97 15.12 -7.56 -23.87
N SER A 98 16.33 -7.20 -23.45
CA SER A 98 17.10 -6.06 -23.98
C SER A 98 17.22 -6.05 -25.51
N LEU A 99 17.44 -7.20 -26.14
CA LEU A 99 17.49 -7.33 -27.61
C LEU A 99 16.12 -7.13 -28.29
N VAL A 100 15.04 -7.61 -27.69
CA VAL A 100 13.67 -7.46 -28.25
C VAL A 100 13.17 -6.04 -28.07
N LEU A 101 13.46 -5.41 -26.93
CA LEU A 101 13.16 -3.99 -26.69
C LEU A 101 13.95 -3.08 -27.62
N ALA A 102 15.24 -3.38 -27.85
CA ALA A 102 16.07 -2.63 -28.79
C ALA A 102 15.57 -2.73 -30.23
N LEU A 103 15.10 -3.90 -30.67
CA LEU A 103 14.54 -4.12 -32.01
C LEU A 103 13.12 -3.57 -32.19
N ALA A 104 12.33 -3.41 -31.12
CA ALA A 104 10.97 -2.90 -31.19
C ALA A 104 10.88 -1.36 -31.14
N LEU A 105 11.94 -0.70 -30.68
CA LEU A 105 12.01 0.76 -30.48
C LEU A 105 12.95 1.48 -31.44
N GLY A 106 13.71 0.75 -32.27
CA GLY A 106 14.59 1.27 -33.32
C GLY A 106 14.05 0.99 -34.71
#